data_AF-A0A353CYZ3-F1
#
_entry.id   AF-A0A353CYZ3-F1
#
_cell.length_a   1.000
_cell.length_b   1.000
_cell.length_c   1.000
_cell.angle_alpha   90.00
_cell.angle_beta   90.00
_cell.angle_gamma   90.00
#
_symmetry.space_group_name_H-M   'P 1'
#
loop_
_entity.id
_entity.type
_entity.pdbx_description
1 polymer ?
#
loop_
_entity_poly.entity_id
_entity_poly.type
_entity_poly.pdbx_seq_one_letter_code
_entity_poly.pdbx_strand_id
1 'polypeptide(L)'
;MSGRGTIGPGIGNAEFGYYHSGDDTSGRDPAIANSELRFMAGYEQEVARELTLGLQYYLERMQDYDRYRDSLPAGSPARAHNRHVFTVRLVWLALQQNLRLSAFNYYSTSDDDGYLRAAASYRLDDHWTLSGGLNLFYGNEEHTFFGQLEKNSNVYTKIRYGFESF
;
A
#
# COMPACT_ATOMS: atom_id res chain seq x y z
N MET A 1 -14.28 -6.81 11.73
CA MET A 1 -13.75 -7.97 12.49
C MET A 1 -12.30 -8.14 12.11
N SER A 2 -11.40 -8.37 13.06
CA SER A 2 -9.99 -8.63 12.78
C SER A 2 -9.45 -9.75 13.66
N GLY A 3 -8.42 -10.43 13.17
CA GLY A 3 -7.70 -11.47 13.90
C GLY A 3 -6.24 -11.46 13.48
N ARG A 4 -5.35 -11.79 14.43
CA ARG A 4 -3.90 -11.90 14.20
C ARG A 4 -3.35 -13.03 15.06
N GLY A 5 -2.40 -13.78 14.52
CA GLY A 5 -1.75 -14.86 15.25
C GLY A 5 -0.54 -15.43 14.54
N THR A 6 0.22 -16.24 15.27
CA THR A 6 1.35 -17.00 14.71
C THR A 6 0.83 -18.08 13.77
N ILE A 7 1.34 -18.12 12.55
CA ILE A 7 1.01 -19.12 11.54
C ILE A 7 2.32 -19.66 10.97
N GLY A 8 2.66 -20.90 11.32
CA GLY A 8 3.94 -21.52 10.98
C GLY A 8 5.12 -20.68 11.52
N PRO A 9 6.11 -20.34 10.67
CA PRO A 9 7.28 -19.55 11.08
C PRO A 9 7.03 -18.03 11.18
N GLY A 10 5.82 -17.57 10.86
CA GLY A 10 5.51 -16.15 10.74
C GLY A 10 4.24 -15.74 11.49
N ILE A 11 3.79 -14.53 11.23
CA ILE A 11 2.57 -13.95 11.81
C ILE A 11 1.62 -13.60 10.68
N GLY A 12 0.40 -14.13 10.75
CA GLY A 12 -0.67 -13.78 9.83
C GLY A 12 -1.74 -12.93 10.51
N ASN A 13 -2.42 -12.12 9.70
CA ASN A 13 -3.58 -11.36 10.12
C ASN A 13 -4.65 -11.36 9.03
N ALA A 14 -5.90 -11.21 9.44
CA ALA A 14 -7.02 -10.99 8.55
C ALA A 14 -7.97 -9.96 9.16
N GLU A 15 -8.53 -9.11 8.31
CA GLU A 15 -9.49 -8.09 8.68
C GLU A 15 -10.60 -7.99 7.64
N PHE A 16 -11.81 -7.73 8.12
CA PHE A 16 -13.00 -7.51 7.32
C PHE A 16 -13.75 -6.29 7.86
N GLY A 17 -14.13 -5.39 6.96
CA GLY A 17 -14.85 -4.16 7.27
C GLY A 17 -16.00 -3.92 6.28
N TYR A 18 -17.05 -3.29 6.79
CA TYR A 18 -18.14 -2.74 5.98
C TYR A 18 -18.11 -1.23 6.11
N TYR A 19 -17.98 -0.54 4.99
CA TYR A 19 -18.14 0.91 4.93
C TYR A 19 -19.54 1.22 4.42
N HIS A 20 -20.34 1.89 5.26
CA HIS A 20 -21.64 2.39 4.86
C HIS A 20 -21.50 3.84 4.41
N SER A 21 -21.87 4.13 3.18
CA SER A 21 -21.98 5.51 2.71
C SER A 21 -23.37 6.05 3.03
N GLY A 22 -23.46 6.95 4.02
CA GLY A 22 -24.72 7.58 4.40
C GLY A 22 -25.19 8.63 3.38
N ASP A 23 -24.26 9.21 2.62
CA ASP A 23 -24.52 10.34 1.72
C ASP A 23 -24.87 9.90 0.28
N ASP A 24 -24.65 8.62 -0.09
CA ASP A 24 -25.20 8.00 -1.29
C ASP A 24 -25.80 6.62 -0.99
N THR A 25 -26.92 6.63 -0.25
CA THR A 25 -27.70 5.42 0.04
C THR A 25 -28.31 4.77 -1.22
N SER A 26 -28.33 5.47 -2.36
CA SER A 26 -28.91 4.99 -3.61
C SER A 26 -27.88 4.35 -4.57
N GLY A 27 -26.59 4.62 -4.36
CA GLY A 27 -25.48 4.22 -5.21
C GLY A 27 -25.46 4.91 -6.58
N ARG A 28 -26.06 6.10 -6.69
CA ARG A 28 -26.27 6.82 -7.96
C ARG A 28 -25.44 8.09 -8.07
N ASP A 29 -24.80 8.55 -7.00
CA ASP A 29 -23.92 9.70 -7.07
C ASP A 29 -22.47 9.25 -7.26
N PRO A 30 -21.92 9.32 -8.48
CA PRO A 30 -20.55 8.90 -8.74
C PRO A 30 -19.50 9.81 -8.07
N ALA A 31 -19.90 10.98 -7.54
CA ALA A 31 -19.04 11.86 -6.77
C ALA A 31 -18.90 11.44 -5.29
N ILE A 32 -19.75 10.53 -4.81
CA ILE A 32 -19.72 10.01 -3.44
C ILE A 32 -19.32 8.54 -3.48
N ALA A 33 -18.45 8.12 -2.57
CA ALA A 33 -18.08 6.71 -2.48
C ALA A 33 -19.32 5.89 -2.11
N ASN A 34 -19.65 4.87 -2.91
CA ASN A 34 -20.73 3.94 -2.59
C ASN A 34 -20.37 3.11 -1.33
N SER A 35 -21.34 2.41 -0.75
CA SER A 35 -21.05 1.45 0.32
C SER A 35 -20.09 0.37 -0.18
N GLU A 36 -19.10 0.02 0.65
CA GLU A 36 -17.99 -0.85 0.25
C GLU A 36 -17.77 -1.98 1.26
N LEU A 37 -17.49 -3.16 0.73
CA LEU A 37 -16.97 -4.29 1.52
C LEU A 37 -15.46 -4.31 1.39
N ARG A 38 -14.76 -4.35 2.51
CA ARG A 38 -13.30 -4.34 2.55
C ARG A 38 -12.79 -5.58 3.26
N PHE A 39 -11.83 -6.25 2.64
CA PHE A 39 -11.15 -7.39 3.20
C PHE A 39 -9.64 -7.22 3.06
N MET A 40 -8.90 -7.60 4.09
CA MET A 40 -7.45 -7.58 4.09
C MET A 40 -6.92 -8.84 4.73
N ALA A 41 -5.90 -9.44 4.13
CA ALA A 41 -5.13 -10.52 4.73
C ALA A 41 -3.64 -10.22 4.59
N GLY A 42 -2.87 -10.47 5.65
CA GLY A 42 -1.44 -10.22 5.70
C GLY A 42 -0.67 -11.41 6.27
N TYR A 43 0.59 -11.52 5.87
CA TYR A 43 1.55 -12.49 6.39
C TYR A 43 2.94 -11.86 6.45
N GLU A 44 3.60 -11.97 7.60
CA GLU A 44 4.96 -11.49 7.81
C GLU A 44 5.84 -12.62 8.37
N GLN A 45 7.04 -12.75 7.82
CA GLN A 45 8.00 -13.77 8.24
C GLN A 45 9.45 -13.26 8.10
N GLU A 46 10.31 -13.61 9.05
CA GLU A 46 11.75 -13.57 8.86
C GLU A 46 12.18 -14.74 7.97
N VAL A 47 12.54 -14.45 6.72
CA VAL A 47 12.85 -15.48 5.69
C VAL A 47 14.34 -15.81 5.60
N ALA A 48 15.19 -14.92 6.11
CA ALA A 48 16.61 -15.16 6.37
C ALA A 48 17.03 -14.26 7.53
N ARG A 49 18.24 -14.47 8.08
CA ARG A 49 18.75 -13.69 9.21
C ARG A 49 18.60 -12.18 8.96
N GLU A 50 17.80 -11.53 9.79
CA GLU A 50 17.51 -10.08 9.74
C GLU A 50 16.80 -9.62 8.45
N LEU A 51 16.29 -10.54 7.63
CA LEU A 51 15.54 -10.28 6.40
C LEU A 51 14.08 -10.68 6.60
N THR A 52 13.21 -9.68 6.70
CA THR A 52 11.77 -9.84 6.86
C THR A 52 11.06 -9.63 5.53
N LEU A 53 10.19 -10.58 5.18
CA LEU A 53 9.22 -10.49 4.09
C LEU A 53 7.82 -10.28 4.68
N GLY A 54 7.13 -9.25 4.22
CA GLY A 54 5.72 -9.02 4.45
C GLY A 54 4.94 -9.10 3.15
N LEU A 55 3.82 -9.81 3.15
CA LEU A 55 2.87 -9.93 2.07
C LEU A 55 1.51 -9.48 2.57
N GLN A 56 0.76 -8.75 1.76
CA GLN A 56 -0.61 -8.39 2.06
C GLN A 56 -1.45 -8.41 0.79
N TYR A 57 -2.68 -8.89 0.92
CA TYR A 57 -3.71 -8.79 -0.08
C TYR A 57 -4.87 -7.96 0.48
N TYR A 58 -5.35 -7.01 -0.31
CA TYR A 58 -6.48 -6.15 -0.01
C TYR A 58 -7.51 -6.23 -1.14
N LEU A 59 -8.77 -6.40 -0.75
CA LEU A 59 -9.93 -6.42 -1.63
C LEU A 59 -10.91 -5.35 -1.17
N GLU A 60 -11.33 -4.52 -2.10
CA GLU A 60 -12.44 -3.58 -1.94
C GLU A 60 -13.50 -3.90 -2.98
N ARG A 61 -14.73 -4.15 -2.52
CA ARG A 61 -15.88 -4.42 -3.38
C ARG A 61 -16.91 -3.33 -3.23
N MET A 62 -17.19 -2.65 -4.34
CA MET A 62 -18.24 -1.64 -4.44
C MET A 62 -19.62 -2.31 -4.44
N GLN A 63 -20.54 -1.85 -3.59
CA GLN A 63 -21.94 -2.28 -3.66
C GLN A 63 -22.71 -1.49 -4.71
N ASP A 64 -23.88 -2.00 -5.11
CA ASP A 64 -24.75 -1.37 -6.12
C ASP A 64 -24.01 -0.93 -7.41
N TYR A 65 -23.01 -1.72 -7.82
CA TYR A 65 -22.12 -1.40 -8.94
C TYR A 65 -22.86 -1.09 -10.26
N ASP A 66 -23.95 -1.80 -10.53
CA ASP A 66 -24.76 -1.54 -11.72
C ASP A 66 -25.37 -0.13 -11.70
N ARG A 67 -25.83 0.34 -10.54
CA ARG A 67 -26.38 1.71 -10.40
C ARG A 67 -25.31 2.77 -10.53
N TYR A 68 -24.12 2.51 -9.98
CA TYR A 68 -22.95 3.36 -10.16
C TYR A 68 -22.58 3.47 -11.64
N ARG A 69 -22.51 2.34 -12.35
CA ARG A 69 -22.16 2.32 -13.77
C ARG A 69 -23.20 3.05 -14.63
N ASP A 70 -24.48 2.88 -14.32
CA ASP A 70 -25.57 3.52 -15.05
C ASP A 70 -25.66 5.04 -14.79
N SER A 71 -25.09 5.53 -13.69
CA SER A 71 -25.01 6.97 -13.40
C SER A 71 -23.79 7.66 -14.01
N LEU A 72 -22.83 6.91 -14.54
CA LEU A 72 -21.64 7.49 -15.16
C LEU A 72 -22.00 8.21 -16.47
N PRO A 73 -21.48 9.44 -16.69
CA PRO A 73 -21.56 10.08 -17.99
C PRO A 73 -20.94 9.20 -19.08
N ALA A 74 -21.57 9.14 -20.25
CA ALA A 74 -21.11 8.33 -21.36
C ALA A 74 -19.63 8.63 -21.70
N GLY A 75 -18.82 7.58 -21.77
CA GLY A 75 -17.38 7.68 -22.05
C GLY A 75 -16.48 7.92 -20.83
N SER A 76 -17.05 8.06 -19.63
CA SER A 76 -16.24 8.14 -18.40
C SER A 76 -15.64 6.77 -18.04
N PRO A 77 -14.37 6.71 -17.59
CA PRO A 77 -13.81 5.48 -17.07
C PRO A 77 -14.57 5.06 -15.79
N ALA A 78 -14.95 3.79 -15.71
CA ALA A 78 -15.61 3.23 -14.54
C ALA A 78 -14.57 2.65 -13.58
N ARG A 79 -14.75 2.88 -12.27
CA ARG A 79 -13.97 2.17 -11.24
C ARG A 79 -14.23 0.66 -11.33
N ALA A 80 -13.25 -0.15 -10.93
CA ALA A 80 -13.45 -1.59 -10.82
C ALA A 80 -14.50 -1.94 -9.74
N HIS A 81 -15.40 -2.87 -10.05
CA HIS A 81 -16.34 -3.42 -9.06
C HIS A 81 -15.61 -4.09 -7.90
N ASN A 82 -14.56 -4.85 -8.21
CA ASN A 82 -13.66 -5.44 -7.23
C ASN A 82 -12.26 -4.89 -7.47
N ARG A 83 -11.78 -4.09 -6.54
CA ARG A 83 -10.42 -3.57 -6.56
C ARG A 83 -9.50 -4.52 -5.80
N HIS A 84 -8.52 -5.06 -6.50
CA HIS A 84 -7.61 -6.08 -6.00
C HIS A 84 -6.21 -5.51 -5.87
N VAL A 85 -5.66 -5.56 -4.66
CA VAL A 85 -4.36 -4.98 -4.37
C VAL A 85 -3.47 -6.00 -3.69
N PHE A 86 -2.25 -6.11 -4.19
CA PHE A 86 -1.18 -6.87 -3.59
C PHE A 86 -0.10 -5.93 -3.08
N THR A 87 0.43 -6.23 -1.90
CA THR A 87 1.53 -5.48 -1.31
C THR A 87 2.62 -6.45 -0.89
N VAL A 88 3.85 -6.13 -1.27
CA VAL A 88 5.06 -6.86 -0.88
C VAL A 88 6.00 -5.88 -0.18
N ARG A 89 6.56 -6.30 0.94
CA ARG A 89 7.55 -5.53 1.70
C ARG A 89 8.72 -6.41 2.06
N LEU A 90 9.92 -5.96 1.75
CA LEU A 90 11.18 -6.56 2.17
C LEU A 90 11.93 -5.56 3.04
N VAL A 91 12.43 -6.02 4.19
CA VAL A 91 13.29 -5.23 5.08
C VAL A 91 14.48 -6.09 5.47
N TRP A 92 15.69 -5.59 5.22
CA TRP A 92 16.92 -6.25 5.64
C TRP A 92 17.71 -5.34 6.58
N LEU A 93 18.03 -5.86 7.77
CA LEU A 93 18.91 -5.20 8.74
C LEU A 93 20.32 -5.82 8.66
N ALA A 94 21.22 -5.13 7.98
CA ALA A 94 22.60 -5.53 7.77
C ALA A 94 23.56 -4.71 8.65
N LEU A 95 24.84 -5.12 8.70
CA LEU A 95 25.92 -4.43 9.42
C LEU A 95 25.56 -4.17 10.89
N GLN A 96 25.21 -5.23 11.63
CA GLN A 96 24.79 -5.12 13.04
C GLN A 96 23.63 -4.12 13.20
N GLN A 97 22.69 -4.17 12.25
CA GLN A 97 21.51 -3.31 12.16
C GLN A 97 21.83 -1.80 11.98
N ASN A 98 23.08 -1.45 11.64
CA ASN A 98 23.42 -0.09 11.23
C ASN A 98 22.97 0.22 9.81
N LEU A 99 22.81 -0.79 8.95
CA LEU A 99 22.26 -0.62 7.61
C LEU A 99 20.87 -1.24 7.52
N ARG A 100 19.87 -0.43 7.22
CA ARG A 100 18.52 -0.88 6.89
C ARG A 100 18.27 -0.68 5.40
N LEU A 101 18.04 -1.77 4.68
CA LEU A 101 17.54 -1.75 3.31
C LEU A 101 16.05 -2.10 3.34
N SER A 102 15.25 -1.38 2.56
CA SER A 102 13.83 -1.70 2.44
C SER A 102 13.34 -1.53 1.01
N ALA A 103 12.57 -2.49 0.54
CA ALA A 103 11.79 -2.41 -0.68
C ALA A 103 10.31 -2.63 -0.34
N PHE A 104 9.43 -1.86 -0.96
CA PHE A 104 8.00 -1.94 -0.78
C PHE A 104 7.34 -1.76 -2.13
N ASN A 105 6.46 -2.68 -2.52
CA ASN A 105 5.69 -2.57 -3.75
C ASN A 105 4.21 -2.75 -3.42
N TYR A 106 3.39 -1.82 -3.91
CA TYR A 106 1.95 -1.87 -3.89
C TYR A 106 1.48 -1.94 -5.33
N TYR A 107 0.65 -2.92 -5.67
CA TYR A 107 0.21 -3.15 -7.03
C TYR A 107 -1.28 -3.49 -7.07
N SER A 108 -2.05 -2.75 -7.85
CA SER A 108 -3.47 -2.99 -8.12
C SER A 108 -3.60 -3.80 -9.40
N THR A 109 -4.04 -5.05 -9.33
CA THR A 109 -4.29 -5.85 -10.55
C THR A 109 -5.56 -5.42 -11.27
N SER A 110 -6.48 -4.75 -10.57
CA SER A 110 -7.73 -4.24 -11.16
C SER A 110 -7.54 -2.94 -11.91
N ASP A 111 -6.57 -2.11 -11.49
CA ASP A 111 -6.28 -0.81 -12.09
C ASP A 111 -4.99 -0.83 -12.93
N ASP A 112 -4.26 -1.97 -12.95
CA ASP A 112 -2.99 -2.15 -13.64
C ASP A 112 -1.98 -1.02 -13.33
N ASP A 113 -1.90 -0.67 -12.06
CA ASP A 113 -1.12 0.46 -11.54
C ASP A 113 -0.44 0.09 -10.21
N GLY A 114 0.55 0.89 -9.80
CA GLY A 114 1.26 0.64 -8.57
C GLY A 114 2.30 1.66 -8.17
N TYR A 115 2.91 1.35 -7.03
CA TYR A 115 3.88 2.18 -6.36
C TYR A 115 5.00 1.32 -5.78
N LEU A 116 6.23 1.58 -6.24
CA LEU A 116 7.44 0.98 -5.73
C LEU A 116 8.23 2.01 -4.93
N ARG A 117 8.64 1.63 -3.73
CA ARG A 117 9.57 2.37 -2.90
C ARG A 117 10.78 1.50 -2.59
N ALA A 118 11.97 2.02 -2.86
CA ALA A 118 13.21 1.43 -2.39
C ALA A 118 13.97 2.46 -1.56
N ALA A 119 14.53 2.05 -0.43
CA ALA A 119 15.27 2.94 0.44
C ALA A 119 16.40 2.21 1.19
N ALA A 120 17.45 2.96 1.47
CA ALA A 120 18.56 2.58 2.33
C ALA A 120 18.71 3.61 3.44
N SER A 121 18.98 3.15 4.65
CA SER A 121 19.29 4.00 5.79
C SER A 121 20.48 3.43 6.53
N TYR A 122 21.51 4.24 6.71
CA TYR A 122 22.75 3.88 7.37
C TYR A 122 22.99 4.76 8.59
N ARG A 123 23.12 4.12 9.76
CA ARG A 123 23.53 4.74 11.02
C ARG A 123 25.05 4.75 11.06
N LEU A 124 25.64 5.94 10.97
CA LEU A 124 27.08 6.14 11.04
C LEU A 124 27.59 5.95 12.46
N ASP A 125 26.89 6.58 13.40
CA ASP A 125 27.11 6.51 14.85
C ASP A 125 25.78 6.74 15.58
N ASP A 126 25.82 6.90 16.90
CA ASP A 126 24.63 7.07 17.73
C ASP A 126 23.85 8.37 17.43
N HIS A 127 24.45 9.32 16.74
CA HIS A 127 23.87 10.62 16.44
C HIS A 127 23.49 10.76 14.96
N TRP A 128 24.31 10.27 14.03
CA TRP A 128 24.17 10.49 12.60
C TRP A 128 23.52 9.32 11.87
N THR A 129 22.47 9.62 11.11
CA THR A 129 21.84 8.70 10.17
C THR A 129 21.74 9.33 8.79
N LEU A 130 22.29 8.65 7.79
CA LEU A 130 22.14 8.97 6.39
C LEU A 130 21.08 8.07 5.77
N SER A 131 20.20 8.60 4.94
CA SER A 131 19.21 7.82 4.22
C SER A 131 19.09 8.29 2.79
N GLY A 132 18.78 7.38 1.89
CA GLY A 132 18.46 7.67 0.51
C GLY A 132 17.38 6.72 0.02
N GLY A 133 16.64 7.13 -0.99
CA GLY A 133 15.62 6.26 -1.56
C GLY A 133 14.98 6.86 -2.78
N LEU A 134 14.08 6.07 -3.36
CA LEU A 134 13.31 6.42 -4.53
C LEU A 134 11.87 5.95 -4.35
N ASN A 135 10.99 6.70 -4.99
CA ASN A 135 9.56 6.47 -5.08
C ASN A 135 9.22 6.44 -6.56
N LEU A 136 8.70 5.34 -7.06
CA LEU A 136 8.30 5.15 -8.45
C LEU A 136 6.81 4.82 -8.49
N PHE A 137 6.05 5.68 -9.13
CA PHE A 137 4.64 5.45 -9.46
C PHE A 137 4.58 4.97 -10.91
N TYR A 138 3.76 3.96 -11.18
CA TYR A 138 3.62 3.37 -12.51
C TYR A 138 2.16 2.94 -12.73
N GLY A 139 1.73 2.87 -13.98
CA GLY A 139 0.41 2.37 -14.35
C GLY A 139 0.14 2.55 -15.83
N ASN A 140 -0.74 1.73 -16.39
CA ASN A 140 -1.02 1.74 -17.83
C ASN A 140 -2.07 2.79 -18.23
N GLU A 141 -2.83 3.33 -17.28
CA GLU A 141 -3.92 4.27 -17.53
C GLU A 141 -3.77 5.52 -16.64
N GLU A 142 -3.77 6.72 -17.24
CA GLU A 142 -3.51 7.97 -16.50
C GLU A 142 -4.59 8.33 -15.46
N HIS A 143 -5.78 7.76 -15.55
CA HIS A 143 -6.90 8.06 -14.66
C HIS A 143 -6.93 7.18 -13.40
N THR A 144 -6.06 6.16 -13.32
CA THR A 144 -5.96 5.28 -12.16
C THR A 144 -5.22 5.98 -11.02
N PHE A 145 -5.37 5.47 -9.80
CA PHE A 145 -4.92 6.16 -8.60
C PHE A 145 -3.41 6.45 -8.60
N PHE A 146 -2.59 5.48 -9.02
CA PHE A 146 -1.15 5.63 -9.15
C PHE A 146 -0.74 6.07 -10.55
N GLY A 147 -1.50 5.73 -11.59
CA GLY A 147 -1.24 6.21 -12.96
C GLY A 147 -1.17 7.73 -13.03
N GLN A 148 -2.10 8.44 -12.39
CA GLN A 148 -2.08 9.91 -12.33
C GLN A 148 -0.85 10.49 -11.58
N LEU A 149 -0.15 9.66 -10.79
CA LEU A 149 1.01 10.03 -10.00
C LEU A 149 2.34 9.64 -10.66
N GLU A 150 2.34 9.06 -11.86
CA GLU A 150 3.56 8.58 -12.55
C GLU A 150 4.66 9.67 -12.59
N LYS A 151 4.26 10.91 -12.92
CA LYS A 151 5.14 12.09 -12.98
C LYS A 151 5.65 12.59 -11.63
N ASN A 152 5.14 12.06 -10.51
CA ASN A 152 5.57 12.38 -9.16
C ASN A 152 6.63 11.41 -8.62
N SER A 153 7.11 10.50 -9.47
CA SER A 153 8.27 9.66 -9.18
C SER A 153 9.48 10.52 -8.81
N ASN A 154 10.20 10.14 -7.75
CA ASN A 154 11.26 10.97 -7.20
C ASN A 154 12.36 10.14 -6.53
N VAL A 155 13.51 10.79 -6.37
CA VAL A 155 14.63 10.31 -5.56
C VAL A 155 14.85 11.31 -4.45
N TYR A 156 15.23 10.82 -3.27
CA TYR A 156 15.48 11.66 -2.12
C TYR A 156 16.72 11.19 -1.35
N THR A 157 17.30 12.13 -0.63
CA THR A 157 18.33 11.90 0.39
C THR A 157 17.95 12.64 1.66
N LYS A 158 18.28 12.07 2.81
CA LYS A 158 17.99 12.63 4.13
C LYS A 158 19.20 12.44 5.02
N ILE A 159 19.53 13.46 5.79
CA ILE A 159 20.49 13.42 6.88
C ILE A 159 19.72 13.73 8.17
N ARG A 160 19.92 12.92 9.20
CA ARG A 160 19.33 13.13 10.53
C ARG A 160 20.46 13.12 11.56
N TYR A 161 20.42 14.11 12.44
CA TYR A 161 21.22 14.16 13.66
C TYR A 161 20.29 14.03 14.87
N GLY A 162 20.58 13.09 15.77
CA GLY A 162 19.91 12.93 17.05
C GLY A 162 20.76 13.53 18.17
N PHE A 163 20.13 14.21 19.12
CA PHE A 163 20.77 14.71 20.33
C PHE A 163 20.34 13.82 21.50
N GLU A 164 21.25 13.52 22.42
CA GLU A 164 20.88 13.02 23.74
C GLU A 164 20.44 14.19 24.60
N SER A 165 19.22 14.14 25.12
CA SER A 165 18.73 15.07 26.15
C SER A 165 19.05 14.48 27.52
N PHE A 166 19.92 15.18 28.27
CA PHE A 166 20.24 14.89 29.68
C PHE A 166 19.08 15.19 30.62
#